data_AF-A0A195FPJ5-F1
#
_entry.id   AF-A0A195FPJ5-F1
#
_cell.length_a   1.000
_cell.length_b   1.000
_cell.length_c   1.000
_cell.angle_alpha   90.00
_cell.angle_beta   90.00
_cell.angle_gamma   90.00
#
_symmetry.space_group_name_H-M   'P 1'
#
loop_
_entity.id
_entity.type
_entity.pdbx_description
1 polymer ?
#
loop_
_entity_poly.entity_id
_entity_poly.type
_entity_poly.pdbx_seq_one_letter_code
_entity_poly.pdbx_strand_id
1 'polypeptide(L)'
;MTSPKSVKARKMETATRSWTATPILSSDFTEAPPLQEVYVGVLKQRKDTSTAIKSISTILPGFAHLKRCSNGKLLLAPLHSDELSREKGHDISLGENQLKTQLKERGFDLSLLEEKFQMAKVPAKAPRTKIQASEASKIWPVNFHPDQTVESLIDGSIFNDDCLYAFEQIMSLVIEAARLEAIGNERCTGAAAIVDPEDGRILAVAAAKIDRHPMWHAAMLAVDLIARLHGGGAWKLNDEEFVRKGRRNNRAKIENSKEKECEDNAKKCGPYLCTGYWAFLLMEPCPLCAMALLHSRVARIFYGTANQSVGVLGSKTILHTVPGLNHRYRVWSGILERECRQTVEKINARRSRS
;
A
#
# COMPACT_ATOMS: atom_id res chain seq x y z
N MET A 1 -18.85 -49.75 -13.91
CA MET A 1 -17.82 -49.24 -12.98
C MET A 1 -16.59 -48.85 -13.79
N THR A 2 -16.53 -47.59 -14.21
CA THR A 2 -15.44 -47.04 -15.03
C THR A 2 -14.73 -45.98 -14.20
N SER A 3 -13.53 -46.29 -13.71
CA SER A 3 -12.68 -45.36 -12.98
C SER A 3 -12.37 -44.12 -13.83
N PRO A 4 -12.45 -42.90 -13.26
CA PRO A 4 -12.06 -41.69 -13.97
C PRO A 4 -10.54 -41.62 -14.05
N LYS A 5 -10.03 -41.42 -15.28
CA LYS A 5 -8.61 -41.20 -15.55
C LYS A 5 -8.14 -39.93 -14.84
N SER A 6 -7.17 -40.08 -13.95
CA SER A 6 -6.41 -39.02 -13.31
C SER A 6 -5.85 -38.06 -14.37
N VAL A 7 -6.31 -36.81 -14.33
CA VAL A 7 -5.69 -35.69 -15.05
C VAL A 7 -4.38 -35.39 -14.31
N LYS A 8 -3.26 -35.66 -14.96
CA LYS A 8 -1.93 -35.32 -14.43
C LYS A 8 -1.84 -33.82 -14.22
N ALA A 9 -1.75 -33.39 -12.96
CA ALA A 9 -1.35 -32.05 -12.60
C ALA A 9 0.02 -31.75 -13.22
N ARG A 10 0.06 -30.82 -14.17
CA ARG A 10 1.28 -30.33 -14.78
C ARG A 10 2.03 -29.55 -13.71
N LYS A 11 3.09 -30.17 -13.16
CA LYS A 11 4.00 -29.55 -12.20
C LYS A 11 4.65 -28.35 -12.91
N MET A 12 4.15 -27.14 -12.65
CA MET A 12 4.79 -25.91 -13.12
C MET A 12 6.12 -25.81 -12.40
N GLU A 13 7.22 -25.85 -13.16
CA GLU A 13 8.53 -25.47 -12.67
C GLU A 13 8.41 -24.03 -12.15
N THR A 14 8.71 -23.82 -10.87
CA THR A 14 8.80 -22.49 -10.27
C THR A 14 9.89 -21.73 -11.02
N ALA A 15 9.50 -20.95 -12.02
CA ALA A 15 10.42 -20.17 -12.82
C ALA A 15 11.11 -19.16 -11.91
N THR A 16 12.45 -19.19 -11.86
CA THR A 16 13.25 -18.17 -11.19
C THR A 16 13.06 -16.85 -11.95
N ARG A 17 12.10 -16.02 -11.51
CA ARG A 17 11.81 -14.73 -12.14
C ARG A 17 12.95 -13.75 -11.88
N SER A 18 13.29 -12.92 -12.86
CA SER A 18 14.33 -11.89 -12.75
C SER A 18 13.87 -10.63 -12.00
N TRP A 19 12.66 -10.65 -11.45
CA TRP A 19 11.99 -9.51 -10.83
C TRP A 19 11.08 -10.00 -9.70
N THR A 20 10.69 -9.10 -8.80
CA THR A 20 9.81 -9.41 -7.66
C THR A 20 8.86 -8.26 -7.40
N ALA A 21 7.57 -8.56 -7.22
CA ALA A 21 6.55 -7.58 -6.84
C ALA A 21 6.75 -7.16 -5.38
N THR A 22 7.40 -6.03 -5.15
CA THR A 22 7.68 -5.54 -3.80
C THR A 22 6.54 -4.63 -3.33
N PRO A 23 5.83 -4.96 -2.24
CA PRO A 23 4.79 -4.09 -1.72
C PRO A 23 5.39 -2.79 -1.17
N ILE A 24 4.69 -1.67 -1.36
CA ILE A 24 5.06 -0.40 -0.72
C ILE A 24 4.14 -0.15 0.46
N LEU A 25 4.74 -0.14 1.64
CA LEU A 25 4.07 -0.07 2.93
C LEU A 25 4.36 1.26 3.62
N SER A 26 3.47 1.63 4.55
CA SER A 26 3.70 2.77 5.44
C SER A 26 4.81 2.45 6.46
N SER A 27 5.44 3.50 6.98
CA SER A 27 6.44 3.39 8.06
C SER A 27 5.94 2.56 9.25
N ASP A 28 4.64 2.61 9.56
CA ASP A 28 4.02 1.79 10.61
C ASP A 28 4.27 0.28 10.49
N PHE A 29 4.57 -0.25 9.30
CA PHE A 29 4.86 -1.68 9.09
C PHE A 29 6.35 -1.98 8.89
N THR A 30 7.14 -0.97 8.47
CA THR A 30 8.54 -1.15 8.08
C THR A 30 9.52 -0.69 9.16
N GLU A 31 9.16 0.33 9.95
CA GLU A 31 10.02 0.89 10.99
C GLU A 31 9.77 0.24 12.34
N ALA A 32 10.78 0.20 13.20
CA ALA A 32 10.61 -0.31 14.56
C ALA A 32 9.63 0.59 15.35
N PRO A 33 8.74 0.03 16.19
CA PRO A 33 7.87 0.83 17.03
C PRO A 33 8.66 1.81 17.90
N PRO A 34 8.22 3.07 18.04
CA PRO A 34 8.94 4.06 18.85
C PRO A 34 9.01 3.61 20.30
N LEU A 35 10.10 3.96 20.99
CA LEU A 35 10.30 3.61 22.39
C LEU A 35 9.76 4.73 23.29
N GLN A 36 9.19 4.34 24.41
CA GLN A 36 8.72 5.23 25.48
C GLN A 36 9.38 4.83 26.80
N GLU A 37 9.71 5.84 27.60
CA GLU A 37 10.21 5.64 28.96
C GLU A 37 9.06 5.41 29.93
N VAL A 38 9.19 4.36 30.73
CA VAL A 38 8.17 3.91 31.68
C VAL A 38 8.79 3.64 33.04
N TYR A 39 8.02 3.90 34.09
CA TYR A 39 8.33 3.46 35.43
C TYR A 39 8.07 1.96 35.58
N VAL A 40 9.03 1.30 36.23
CA VAL A 40 9.04 -0.14 36.42
C VAL A 40 9.36 -0.45 37.87
N GLY A 41 8.47 -1.21 38.52
CA GLY A 41 8.70 -1.72 39.86
C GLY A 41 9.47 -3.03 39.82
N VAL A 42 10.50 -3.19 40.66
CA VAL A 42 11.19 -4.48 40.80
C VAL A 42 10.50 -5.27 41.91
N LEU A 43 10.09 -6.50 41.62
CA LEU A 43 9.48 -7.40 42.60
C LEU A 43 10.55 -7.92 43.57
N LYS A 44 10.29 -7.82 44.88
CA LYS A 44 11.19 -8.39 45.91
C LYS A 44 11.27 -9.91 45.83
N GLN A 45 10.15 -10.58 45.55
CA GLN A 45 10.06 -12.04 45.49
C GLN A 45 9.38 -12.46 44.18
N ARG A 46 10.00 -13.37 43.42
CA ARG A 46 9.47 -13.83 42.12
C ARG A 46 8.17 -14.62 42.21
N LYS A 47 7.81 -15.16 43.37
CA LYS A 47 6.54 -15.88 43.58
C LYS A 47 5.31 -14.96 43.53
N ASP A 48 5.50 -13.67 43.79
CA ASP A 48 4.39 -12.70 43.88
C ASP A 48 3.99 -12.12 42.51
N THR A 49 4.65 -12.56 41.43
CA THR A 49 4.44 -12.03 40.07
C THR A 49 2.97 -12.13 39.62
N SER A 50 2.29 -13.25 39.86
CA SER A 50 0.90 -13.41 39.41
C SER A 50 -0.05 -12.45 40.15
N THR A 51 0.14 -12.31 41.47
CA THR A 51 -0.65 -11.40 42.32
C THR A 51 -0.42 -9.94 41.92
N ALA A 52 0.84 -9.55 41.72
CA ALA A 52 1.21 -8.20 41.31
C ALA A 52 0.64 -7.84 39.93
N ILE A 53 0.69 -8.76 38.96
CA ILE A 53 0.10 -8.54 37.62
C ILE A 53 -1.42 -8.33 37.71
N LYS A 54 -2.14 -9.20 38.43
CA LYS A 54 -3.61 -9.08 38.56
C LYS A 54 -4.03 -7.76 39.22
N SER A 55 -3.33 -7.37 40.28
CA SER A 55 -3.58 -6.11 40.98
C SER A 55 -3.29 -4.91 40.08
N ILE A 56 -2.10 -4.84 39.47
CA ILE A 56 -1.71 -3.68 38.66
C ILE A 56 -2.54 -3.52 37.39
N SER A 57 -2.92 -4.62 36.73
CA SER A 57 -3.75 -4.57 35.51
C SER A 57 -5.15 -4.03 35.79
N THR A 58 -5.65 -4.17 37.01
CA THR A 58 -6.93 -3.60 37.45
C THR A 58 -6.79 -2.09 37.73
N ILE A 59 -5.65 -1.68 38.28
CA ILE A 59 -5.41 -0.33 38.80
C ILE A 59 -4.92 0.65 37.73
N LEU A 60 -4.02 0.18 36.85
CA LEU A 60 -3.41 0.92 35.75
C LEU A 60 -3.57 0.13 34.45
N PRO A 61 -4.76 0.19 33.82
CA PRO A 61 -4.95 -0.39 32.49
C PRO A 61 -4.03 0.32 31.50
N GLY A 62 -3.33 -0.46 30.68
CA GLY A 62 -2.33 0.06 29.75
C GLY A 62 -1.32 -1.01 29.35
N PHE A 63 -0.54 -0.74 28.31
CA PHE A 63 0.47 -1.66 27.78
C PHE A 63 -0.08 -3.03 27.38
N ALA A 64 -1.31 -3.10 26.84
CA ALA A 64 -1.92 -4.37 26.44
C ALA A 64 -1.06 -5.16 25.42
N HIS A 65 -0.30 -4.43 24.61
CA HIS A 65 0.65 -4.97 23.64
C HIS A 65 1.95 -5.48 24.25
N LEU A 66 2.20 -5.29 25.55
CA LEU A 66 3.38 -5.74 26.26
C LEU A 66 3.02 -6.78 27.34
N LYS A 67 3.93 -7.72 27.62
CA LYS A 67 3.81 -8.54 28.83
C LYS A 67 4.05 -7.66 30.05
N ARG A 68 3.12 -7.69 31.02
CA ARG A 68 3.15 -6.76 32.16
C ARG A 68 4.37 -6.92 33.06
N CYS A 69 4.97 -8.10 33.12
CA CYS A 69 6.18 -8.38 33.89
C CYS A 69 7.22 -9.11 33.04
N SER A 70 8.49 -8.75 33.21
CA SER A 70 9.64 -9.40 32.59
C SER A 70 10.82 -9.44 33.55
N ASN A 71 11.43 -10.60 33.79
CA ASN A 71 12.61 -10.75 34.67
C ASN A 71 12.45 -10.12 36.07
N GLY A 72 11.25 -10.21 36.68
CA GLY A 72 10.95 -9.61 37.98
C GLY A 72 10.66 -8.11 37.95
N LYS A 73 10.68 -7.48 36.76
CA LYS A 73 10.38 -6.08 36.54
C LYS A 73 8.93 -5.92 36.07
N LEU A 74 8.12 -5.14 36.78
CA LEU A 74 6.68 -4.92 36.55
C LEU A 74 6.42 -3.53 35.96
N LEU A 75 5.73 -3.45 34.82
CA LEU A 75 5.36 -2.19 34.19
C LEU A 75 4.29 -1.45 35.02
N LEU A 76 4.56 -0.18 35.33
CA LEU A 76 3.67 0.67 36.12
C LEU A 76 2.98 1.71 35.22
N ALA A 77 3.68 2.77 34.85
CA ALA A 77 3.14 3.93 34.14
C ALA A 77 4.17 4.56 33.20
N PRO A 78 3.75 5.23 32.12
CA PRO A 78 4.64 6.05 31.29
C PRO A 78 5.12 7.28 32.06
N LEU A 79 6.35 7.73 31.75
CA LEU A 79 6.95 8.92 32.36
C LEU A 79 6.25 10.22 31.93
N HIS A 80 5.85 10.27 30.66
CA HIS A 80 5.04 11.33 30.07
C HIS A 80 3.70 10.73 29.64
N SER A 81 2.62 11.11 30.32
CA SER A 81 1.27 10.77 29.87
C SER A 81 0.85 11.74 28.77
N ASP A 82 0.73 11.25 27.54
CA ASP A 82 0.44 12.07 26.35
C ASP A 82 -1.06 12.42 26.18
N GLU A 83 -1.91 12.03 27.14
CA GLU A 83 -3.38 12.16 27.03
C GLU A 83 -4.00 13.33 27.82
N LEU A 84 -3.24 14.12 28.60
CA LEU A 84 -3.80 15.30 29.30
C LEU A 84 -3.00 16.62 29.13
N SER A 85 -1.86 16.60 28.44
CA SER A 85 -0.89 17.71 28.50
C SER A 85 -0.95 18.69 27.32
N ARG A 86 -1.84 18.47 26.34
CA ARG A 86 -1.95 19.35 25.16
C ARG A 86 -2.91 20.52 25.29
N GLU A 87 -3.78 20.55 26.32
CA GLU A 87 -4.69 21.68 26.56
C GLU A 87 -4.26 22.58 27.72
N LYS A 88 -3.29 22.18 28.55
CA LYS A 88 -2.70 23.03 29.60
C LYS A 88 -1.20 22.81 29.61
N GLY A 89 -0.43 23.87 29.32
CA GLY A 89 1.04 23.88 29.27
C GLY A 89 1.72 23.66 30.62
N HIS A 90 1.41 22.55 31.29
CA HIS A 90 2.15 22.03 32.43
C HIS A 90 2.68 20.64 32.07
N ASP A 91 3.99 20.58 31.93
CA ASP A 91 4.78 19.36 31.81
C ASP A 91 4.75 18.66 33.19
N ILE A 92 3.66 17.96 33.50
CA ILE A 92 3.53 17.20 34.74
C ILE A 92 4.26 15.87 34.54
N SER A 93 5.59 15.90 34.68
CA SER A 93 6.36 14.70 34.98
C SER A 93 5.83 14.13 36.29
N LEU A 94 5.14 12.99 36.23
CA LEU A 94 4.64 12.27 37.40
C LEU A 94 5.86 11.79 38.19
N GLY A 95 6.26 12.55 39.21
CA GLY A 95 7.38 12.17 40.06
C GLY A 95 7.11 10.82 40.74
N GLU A 96 8.15 10.02 40.96
CA GLU A 96 8.08 8.67 41.56
C GLU A 96 7.19 8.62 42.82
N ASN A 97 7.28 9.64 43.68
CA ASN A 97 6.48 9.75 44.91
C ASN A 97 4.98 9.93 44.63
N GLN A 98 4.60 10.69 43.60
CA GLN A 98 3.21 10.84 43.21
C GLN A 98 2.65 9.52 42.67
N LEU A 99 3.44 8.79 41.88
CA LEU A 99 3.04 7.48 41.37
C LEU A 99 2.83 6.47 42.52
N LYS A 100 3.70 6.45 43.53
CA LYS A 100 3.53 5.61 44.73
C LYS A 100 2.25 5.94 45.48
N THR A 101 1.94 7.23 45.67
CA THR A 101 0.70 7.67 46.31
C THR A 101 -0.52 7.20 45.53
N GLN A 102 -0.55 7.40 44.20
CA GLN A 102 -1.65 6.95 43.35
C GLN A 102 -1.85 5.43 43.37
N LEU A 103 -0.75 4.66 43.36
CA LEU A 103 -0.81 3.20 43.46
C LEU A 103 -1.43 2.76 44.79
N LYS A 104 -1.03 3.39 45.90
CA LYS A 104 -1.55 3.07 47.24
C LYS A 104 -3.03 3.44 47.37
N GLU A 105 -3.43 4.61 46.88
CA GLU A 105 -4.83 5.07 46.89
C GLU A 105 -5.74 4.14 46.09
N ARG A 106 -5.24 3.59 44.99
CA ARG A 106 -5.97 2.62 44.17
C ARG A 106 -5.88 1.17 44.69
N GLY A 107 -5.27 0.96 45.85
CA GLY A 107 -5.25 -0.34 46.53
C GLY A 107 -4.15 -1.31 46.07
N PHE A 108 -3.07 -0.83 45.45
CA PHE A 108 -1.91 -1.67 45.12
C PHE A 108 -1.03 -1.90 46.35
N ASP A 109 -0.64 -3.14 46.61
CA ASP A 109 0.28 -3.47 47.71
C ASP A 109 1.73 -3.17 47.31
N LEU A 110 2.23 -2.01 47.77
CA LEU A 110 3.60 -1.57 47.55
C LEU A 110 4.65 -2.45 48.22
N SER A 111 4.28 -3.29 49.20
CA SER A 111 5.24 -4.18 49.88
C SER A 111 5.87 -5.20 48.92
N LEU A 112 5.16 -5.54 47.84
CA LEU A 112 5.58 -6.46 46.77
C LEU A 112 6.77 -5.93 45.95
N LEU A 113 6.95 -4.61 45.91
CA LEU A 113 7.98 -3.93 45.14
C LEU A 113 9.14 -3.46 46.01
N GLU A 114 10.32 -3.32 45.41
CA GLU A 114 11.44 -2.59 45.98
C GLU A 114 11.09 -1.11 46.20
N GLU A 115 11.79 -0.46 47.14
CA GLU A 115 11.49 0.91 47.55
C GLU A 115 11.69 1.94 46.43
N LYS A 116 12.58 1.68 45.47
CA LYS A 116 12.87 2.58 44.34
C LYS A 116 12.36 2.00 43.04
N PHE A 117 11.63 2.81 42.28
CA PHE A 117 11.24 2.44 40.92
C PHE A 117 12.39 2.66 39.94
N GLN A 118 12.52 1.76 38.98
CA GLN A 118 13.48 1.88 37.89
C GLN A 118 12.81 2.47 36.65
N MET A 119 13.61 3.05 35.77
CA MET A 119 13.16 3.47 34.44
C MET A 119 13.58 2.44 33.40
N ALA A 120 12.69 2.13 32.47
CA ALA A 120 13.00 1.29 31.32
C ALA A 120 12.41 1.89 30.04
N LYS A 121 13.04 1.59 28.91
CA LYS A 121 12.49 1.89 27.58
C LYS A 121 11.72 0.70 27.05
N VAL A 122 10.48 0.92 26.64
CA VAL A 122 9.62 -0.13 26.08
C VAL A 122 8.96 0.36 24.79
N PRO A 123 8.55 -0.54 23.89
CA PRO A 123 7.78 -0.17 22.70
C PRO A 123 6.49 0.57 23.08
N ALA A 124 6.31 1.78 22.57
CA ALA A 124 5.15 2.64 22.84
C ALA A 124 3.89 2.13 22.14
N LYS A 125 4.05 1.54 20.95
CA LYS A 125 2.98 0.98 20.12
C LYS A 125 3.12 -0.52 19.95
N ALA A 126 2.00 -1.18 19.68
CA ALA A 126 1.98 -2.59 19.32
C ALA A 126 2.72 -2.82 17.99
N PRO A 127 3.60 -3.83 17.90
CA PRO A 127 4.20 -4.22 16.62
C PRO A 127 3.10 -4.72 15.67
N ARG A 128 3.23 -4.41 14.38
CA ARG A 128 2.27 -4.80 13.33
C ARG A 128 2.75 -5.99 12.51
N THR A 129 4.05 -6.27 12.49
CA THR A 129 4.67 -7.36 11.71
C THR A 129 5.47 -8.29 12.61
N LYS A 130 5.69 -9.54 12.17
CA LYS A 130 6.55 -10.51 12.88
C LYS A 130 7.98 -9.99 13.09
N ILE A 131 8.51 -9.27 12.11
CA ILE A 131 9.86 -8.68 12.19
C ILE A 131 9.90 -7.66 13.33
N GLN A 132 8.97 -6.69 13.32
CA GLN A 132 8.86 -5.70 14.39
C GLN A 132 8.64 -6.36 15.76
N ALA A 133 7.81 -7.40 15.84
CA ALA A 133 7.54 -8.11 17.09
C ALA A 133 8.77 -8.82 17.64
N SER A 134 9.58 -9.45 16.76
CA SER A 134 10.84 -10.09 17.12
C SER A 134 11.85 -9.06 17.67
N GLU A 135 11.98 -7.93 16.99
CA GLU A 135 12.88 -6.85 17.43
C GLU A 135 12.42 -6.19 18.72
N ALA A 136 11.13 -5.86 18.83
CA ALA A 136 10.54 -5.29 20.03
C ALA A 136 10.67 -6.23 21.23
N SER A 137 10.53 -7.54 21.02
CA SER A 137 10.68 -8.56 22.08
C SER A 137 12.08 -8.62 22.68
N LYS A 138 13.13 -8.19 21.94
CA LYS A 138 14.50 -8.08 22.46
C LYS A 138 14.60 -6.98 23.53
N ILE A 139 13.76 -5.96 23.43
CA ILE A 139 13.72 -4.83 24.37
C ILE A 139 12.80 -5.16 25.54
N TRP A 140 11.56 -5.54 25.23
CA TRP A 140 10.58 -5.97 26.22
C TRP A 140 9.61 -6.99 25.62
N PRO A 141 9.29 -8.11 26.31
CA PRO A 141 8.40 -9.12 25.75
C PRO A 141 7.03 -8.55 25.36
N VAL A 142 6.60 -8.78 24.13
CA VAL A 142 5.35 -8.25 23.57
C VAL A 142 4.26 -9.32 23.48
N ASN A 143 3.00 -8.89 23.50
CA ASN A 143 1.85 -9.70 23.11
C ASN A 143 1.56 -9.42 21.64
N PHE A 144 1.92 -10.34 20.75
CA PHE A 144 1.75 -10.17 19.32
C PHE A 144 0.99 -11.35 18.71
N HIS A 145 0.00 -11.03 17.89
CA HIS A 145 -0.77 -11.98 17.09
C HIS A 145 -0.60 -11.57 15.62
N PRO A 146 0.06 -12.39 14.78
CA PRO A 146 0.32 -12.02 13.40
C PRO A 146 -0.97 -11.86 12.58
N ASP A 147 -1.08 -10.76 11.82
CA ASP A 147 -2.10 -10.60 10.80
C ASP A 147 -1.65 -11.30 9.52
N GLN A 148 -2.30 -12.43 9.20
CA GLN A 148 -1.94 -13.23 8.03
C GLN A 148 -2.02 -12.45 6.72
N THR A 149 -2.92 -11.47 6.60
CA THR A 149 -3.05 -10.65 5.38
C THR A 149 -1.85 -9.74 5.18
N VAL A 150 -1.34 -9.16 6.27
CA VAL A 150 -0.17 -8.28 6.25
C VAL A 150 1.09 -9.10 6.00
N GLU A 151 1.21 -10.25 6.68
CA GLU A 151 2.35 -11.16 6.51
C GLU A 151 2.42 -11.70 5.06
N SER A 152 1.29 -12.15 4.51
CA SER A 152 1.22 -12.61 3.11
C SER A 152 1.50 -11.51 2.09
N LEU A 153 1.29 -10.25 2.47
CA LEU A 153 1.63 -9.12 1.63
C LEU A 153 3.13 -8.85 1.67
N ILE A 154 3.77 -8.91 2.84
CA ILE A 154 5.20 -8.68 3.04
C ILE A 154 6.05 -9.80 2.42
N ASP A 155 5.66 -11.05 2.61
CA ASP A 155 6.38 -12.21 2.06
C ASP A 155 6.12 -12.43 0.55
N GLY A 156 5.17 -11.70 -0.03
CA GLY A 156 4.81 -11.78 -1.45
C GLY A 156 3.89 -12.96 -1.82
N SER A 157 3.48 -13.79 -0.86
CA SER A 157 2.61 -14.96 -1.07
C SER A 157 1.17 -14.59 -1.46
N ILE A 158 0.81 -13.31 -1.42
CA ILE A 158 -0.48 -12.79 -1.89
C ILE A 158 -0.74 -13.06 -3.39
N PHE A 159 0.30 -13.28 -4.19
CA PHE A 159 0.18 -13.63 -5.61
C PHE A 159 0.73 -15.02 -5.88
N ASN A 160 -0.06 -15.86 -6.54
CA ASN A 160 0.38 -17.16 -7.04
C ASN A 160 1.13 -17.02 -8.37
N ASP A 161 1.70 -18.11 -8.87
CA ASP A 161 2.49 -18.11 -10.11
C ASP A 161 1.71 -17.67 -11.35
N ASP A 162 0.42 -18.01 -11.44
CA ASP A 162 -0.46 -17.61 -12.56
C ASP A 162 -0.69 -16.10 -12.58
N CYS A 163 -0.94 -15.50 -11.41
CA CYS A 163 -1.04 -14.04 -11.26
C CYS A 163 0.27 -13.36 -11.68
N LEU A 164 1.42 -13.88 -11.23
CA LEU A 164 2.71 -13.32 -11.59
C LEU A 164 2.99 -13.43 -13.09
N TYR A 165 2.60 -14.55 -13.73
CA TYR A 165 2.69 -14.68 -15.19
C TYR A 165 1.81 -13.65 -15.91
N ALA A 166 0.58 -13.43 -15.44
CA ALA A 166 -0.29 -12.39 -15.98
C ALA A 166 0.33 -10.98 -15.84
N PHE A 167 1.01 -10.70 -14.72
CA PHE A 167 1.72 -9.43 -14.52
C PHE A 167 2.81 -9.21 -15.57
N GLU A 168 3.55 -10.26 -15.94
CA GLU A 168 4.57 -10.18 -17.00
C GLU A 168 3.95 -9.85 -18.36
N GLN A 169 2.83 -10.48 -18.70
CA GLN A 169 2.13 -10.21 -19.97
C GLN A 169 1.60 -8.79 -20.03
N ILE A 170 0.93 -8.33 -18.96
CA ILE A 170 0.37 -6.98 -18.89
C ILE A 170 1.49 -5.94 -18.92
N MET A 171 2.57 -6.14 -18.14
CA MET A 171 3.68 -5.19 -18.11
C MET A 171 4.47 -5.18 -19.43
N SER A 172 4.61 -6.33 -20.10
CA SER A 172 5.20 -6.39 -21.45
C SER A 172 4.38 -5.59 -22.48
N LEU A 173 3.05 -5.67 -22.39
CA LEU A 173 2.15 -4.85 -23.22
C LEU A 173 2.33 -3.35 -22.92
N VAL A 174 2.44 -2.97 -21.65
CA VAL A 174 2.71 -1.57 -21.24
C VAL A 174 4.05 -1.09 -21.78
N ILE A 175 5.10 -1.90 -21.70
CA ILE A 175 6.41 -1.59 -22.28
C ILE A 175 6.30 -1.35 -23.79
N GLU A 176 5.59 -2.21 -24.52
CA GLU A 176 5.47 -2.10 -25.97
C GLU A 176 4.62 -0.88 -26.37
N ALA A 177 3.53 -0.60 -25.66
CA ALA A 177 2.74 0.61 -25.88
C ALA A 177 3.58 1.89 -25.72
N ALA A 178 4.47 1.94 -24.71
CA ALA A 178 5.37 3.07 -24.52
C ALA A 178 6.40 3.19 -25.66
N ARG A 179 6.94 2.06 -26.13
CA ARG A 179 7.91 2.03 -27.24
C ARG A 179 7.29 2.51 -28.55
N LEU A 180 6.08 2.05 -28.87
CA LEU A 180 5.37 2.43 -30.08
C LEU A 180 5.02 3.92 -30.08
N GLU A 181 4.52 4.46 -28.97
CA GLU A 181 4.24 5.90 -28.87
C GLU A 181 5.52 6.72 -28.98
N ALA A 182 6.65 6.26 -28.42
CA ALA A 182 7.94 6.93 -28.55
C ALA A 182 8.50 6.93 -29.99
N ILE A 183 7.86 6.26 -30.96
CA ILE A 183 8.14 6.40 -32.38
C ILE A 183 7.35 7.60 -32.90
N GLY A 184 8.00 8.76 -33.01
CA GLY A 184 7.37 10.00 -33.49
C GLY A 184 6.85 10.93 -32.39
N ASN A 185 6.86 10.49 -31.12
CA ASN A 185 6.63 11.34 -29.95
C ASN A 185 7.86 11.39 -29.04
N GLU A 186 8.68 12.43 -29.18
CA GLU A 186 9.90 12.60 -28.39
C GLU A 186 9.64 12.99 -26.92
N ARG A 187 8.38 13.31 -26.58
CA ARG A 187 7.96 13.65 -25.22
C ARG A 187 7.14 12.55 -24.55
N CYS A 188 7.07 11.36 -25.14
CA CYS A 188 6.51 10.18 -24.47
C CYS A 188 7.32 9.93 -23.17
N THR A 189 6.64 9.76 -22.04
CA THR A 189 7.26 9.50 -20.74
C THR A 189 6.95 8.11 -20.19
N GLY A 190 6.05 7.38 -20.82
CA GLY A 190 5.68 6.02 -20.44
C GLY A 190 4.27 5.63 -20.87
N ALA A 191 3.83 4.47 -20.40
CA ALA A 191 2.50 3.93 -20.66
C ALA A 191 1.89 3.31 -19.39
N ALA A 192 0.58 3.06 -19.46
CA ALA A 192 -0.21 2.46 -18.40
C ALA A 192 -1.31 1.56 -18.97
N ALA A 193 -1.70 0.56 -18.22
CA ALA A 193 -2.85 -0.30 -18.49
C ALA A 193 -3.76 -0.40 -17.26
N ILE A 194 -5.06 -0.50 -17.46
CA ILE A 194 -6.05 -0.79 -16.41
C ILE A 194 -6.72 -2.11 -16.77
N VAL A 195 -6.79 -3.01 -15.79
CA VAL A 195 -7.29 -4.38 -15.97
C VAL A 195 -8.35 -4.72 -14.93
N ASP A 196 -9.29 -5.55 -15.34
CA ASP A 196 -10.25 -6.19 -14.46
C ASP A 196 -9.63 -7.47 -13.88
N PRO A 197 -9.40 -7.56 -12.56
CA PRO A 197 -8.82 -8.76 -11.97
C PRO A 197 -9.77 -9.94 -11.87
N GLU A 198 -11.09 -9.75 -12.02
CA GLU A 198 -12.05 -10.85 -11.89
C GLU A 198 -11.93 -11.84 -13.06
N ASP A 199 -11.65 -11.34 -14.26
CA ASP A 199 -11.50 -12.16 -15.46
C ASP A 199 -10.21 -11.89 -16.27
N GLY A 200 -9.34 -11.00 -15.77
CA GLY A 200 -8.05 -10.70 -16.37
C GLY A 200 -8.12 -9.85 -17.63
N ARG A 201 -9.28 -9.29 -17.99
CA ARG A 201 -9.41 -8.45 -19.19
C ARG A 201 -8.66 -7.14 -19.03
N ILE A 202 -7.96 -6.74 -20.09
CA ILE A 202 -7.37 -5.41 -20.21
C ILE A 202 -8.45 -4.46 -20.72
N LEU A 203 -8.80 -3.48 -19.90
CA LEU A 203 -9.89 -2.54 -20.19
C LEU A 203 -9.38 -1.30 -20.92
N ALA A 204 -8.19 -0.83 -20.57
CA ALA A 204 -7.57 0.33 -21.19
C ALA A 204 -6.05 0.17 -21.26
N VAL A 205 -5.44 0.65 -22.34
CA VAL A 205 -4.00 0.84 -22.49
C VAL A 205 -3.77 2.22 -23.07
N ALA A 206 -2.90 3.01 -22.46
CA ALA A 206 -2.58 4.35 -22.92
C ALA A 206 -1.09 4.67 -22.74
N ALA A 207 -0.53 5.39 -23.70
CA ALA A 207 0.80 5.97 -23.63
C ALA A 207 0.71 7.49 -23.46
N ALA A 208 1.70 8.09 -22.81
CA ALA A 208 1.72 9.51 -22.51
C ALA A 208 1.90 10.36 -23.78
N LYS A 209 1.09 11.41 -23.92
CA LYS A 209 1.05 12.34 -25.07
C LYS A 209 1.27 13.79 -24.63
N ILE A 210 2.36 14.03 -23.91
CA ILE A 210 2.68 15.31 -23.26
C ILE A 210 3.03 16.40 -24.28
N ASP A 211 3.50 16.00 -25.46
CA ASP A 211 3.65 16.86 -26.64
C ASP A 211 2.35 17.58 -27.03
N ARG A 212 1.20 16.93 -26.83
CA ARG A 212 -0.11 17.49 -27.18
C ARG A 212 -0.77 18.24 -26.04
N HIS A 213 -0.65 17.74 -24.82
CA HIS A 213 -1.17 18.42 -23.64
C HIS A 213 -0.36 18.05 -22.38
N PRO A 214 0.01 19.02 -21.54
CA PRO A 214 0.82 18.77 -20.33
C PRO A 214 0.18 17.84 -19.28
N MET A 215 -1.11 17.50 -19.39
CA MET A 215 -1.83 16.62 -18.45
C MET A 215 -2.07 15.23 -19.03
N TRP A 216 -1.71 14.98 -20.29
CA TRP A 216 -1.94 13.71 -20.98
C TRP A 216 -0.84 12.71 -20.63
N HIS A 217 -0.74 12.43 -19.33
CA HIS A 217 0.07 11.34 -18.81
C HIS A 217 -0.66 10.00 -19.03
N ALA A 218 0.12 8.92 -19.14
CA ALA A 218 -0.43 7.60 -19.41
C ALA A 218 -1.54 7.17 -18.46
N ALA A 219 -1.37 7.38 -17.15
CA ALA A 219 -2.38 7.04 -16.14
C ALA A 219 -3.67 7.86 -16.31
N MET A 220 -3.55 9.15 -16.63
CA MET A 220 -4.71 10.03 -16.85
C MET A 220 -5.49 9.59 -18.08
N LEU A 221 -4.79 9.28 -19.17
CA LEU A 221 -5.39 8.81 -20.40
C LEU A 221 -6.05 7.43 -20.21
N ALA A 222 -5.42 6.53 -19.44
CA ALA A 222 -6.02 5.23 -19.12
C ALA A 222 -7.33 5.40 -18.31
N VAL A 223 -7.36 6.29 -17.31
CA VAL A 223 -8.57 6.63 -16.57
C VAL A 223 -9.65 7.24 -17.48
N ASP A 224 -9.28 8.16 -18.37
CA ASP A 224 -10.20 8.76 -19.33
C ASP A 224 -10.82 7.70 -20.27
N LEU A 225 -10.03 6.73 -20.71
CA LEU A 225 -10.53 5.60 -21.52
C LEU A 225 -11.56 4.76 -20.74
N ILE A 226 -11.33 4.48 -19.46
CA ILE A 226 -12.34 3.79 -18.63
C ILE A 226 -13.60 4.65 -18.48
N ALA A 227 -13.46 5.96 -18.27
CA ALA A 227 -14.61 6.86 -18.18
C ALA A 227 -15.44 6.84 -19.48
N ARG A 228 -14.80 6.75 -20.65
CA ARG A 228 -15.49 6.60 -21.94
C ARG A 228 -16.23 5.27 -22.08
N LEU A 229 -15.65 4.17 -21.60
CA LEU A 229 -16.35 2.88 -21.56
C LEU A 229 -17.66 2.97 -20.76
N HIS A 230 -17.73 3.89 -19.79
CA HIS A 230 -18.93 4.16 -18.99
C HIS A 230 -19.79 5.32 -19.54
N GLY A 231 -19.56 5.76 -20.78
CA GLY A 231 -20.32 6.84 -21.42
C GLY A 231 -19.93 8.26 -21.00
N GLY A 232 -18.84 8.42 -20.25
CA GLY A 232 -18.23 9.70 -19.89
C GLY A 232 -16.97 10.01 -20.71
N GLY A 233 -15.94 10.53 -20.04
CA GLY A 233 -14.67 10.95 -20.64
C GLY A 233 -14.56 12.48 -20.72
N ALA A 234 -13.42 13.01 -20.30
CA ALA A 234 -13.12 14.44 -20.30
C ALA A 234 -12.49 14.90 -21.61
N TRP A 235 -11.72 14.03 -22.26
CA TRP A 235 -10.97 14.40 -23.46
C TRP A 235 -11.60 13.83 -24.73
N LYS A 236 -11.50 14.57 -25.83
CA LYS A 236 -11.77 14.07 -27.18
C LYS A 236 -10.44 13.68 -27.80
N LEU A 237 -9.98 12.47 -27.50
CA LEU A 237 -8.85 11.88 -28.23
C LEU A 237 -9.42 11.52 -29.60
N ASN A 238 -9.18 12.35 -30.62
CA ASN A 238 -9.79 12.18 -31.95
C ASN A 238 -9.58 10.75 -32.48
N ASP A 239 -10.68 10.08 -32.86
CA ASP A 239 -10.71 8.73 -33.41
C ASP A 239 -9.97 8.59 -34.76
N GLU A 240 -9.61 9.70 -35.40
CA GLU A 240 -8.98 9.70 -36.74
C GLU A 240 -7.53 9.21 -36.78
N GLU A 241 -6.84 9.09 -35.63
CA GLU A 241 -5.47 8.57 -35.60
C GLU A 241 -5.36 7.07 -35.36
N PHE A 242 -6.39 6.44 -34.78
CA PHE A 242 -6.41 4.98 -34.60
C PHE A 242 -6.81 4.22 -35.87
N VAL A 243 -7.39 4.91 -36.86
CA VAL A 243 -7.72 4.35 -38.18
C VAL A 243 -6.73 4.85 -39.24
N ARG A 244 -5.44 4.52 -39.10
CA ARG A 244 -4.52 4.57 -40.25
C ARG A 244 -4.12 3.18 -40.70
N LYS A 245 -4.80 2.79 -41.79
CA LYS A 245 -4.60 1.67 -42.74
C LYS A 245 -5.19 0.30 -42.37
N GLY A 246 -6.52 0.27 -42.34
CA GLY A 246 -7.31 -0.86 -42.82
C GLY A 246 -8.42 -0.33 -43.73
N ARG A 247 -8.27 -0.48 -45.06
CA ARG A 247 -9.29 -0.13 -46.06
C ARG A 247 -10.66 -0.70 -45.67
N ARG A 248 -11.71 0.13 -45.67
CA ARG A 248 -12.97 -0.17 -46.39
C ARG A 248 -13.84 1.07 -46.54
N ASN A 249 -14.20 1.29 -47.80
CA ASN A 249 -15.20 2.25 -48.24
C ASN A 249 -16.55 2.00 -47.53
N ASN A 250 -17.16 3.05 -46.99
CA ASN A 250 -18.53 3.45 -47.32
C ASN A 250 -18.89 4.73 -46.54
N ARG A 251 -19.00 5.82 -47.30
CA ARG A 251 -19.50 7.11 -46.85
C ARG A 251 -21.03 7.01 -46.74
N ALA A 252 -21.55 6.87 -45.52
CA ALA A 252 -22.95 7.16 -45.23
C ALA A 252 -22.99 8.30 -44.21
N LYS A 253 -23.65 9.40 -44.59
CA LYS A 253 -23.94 10.56 -43.74
C LYS A 253 -24.66 10.09 -42.47
N ILE A 254 -24.19 10.52 -41.31
CA ILE A 254 -24.97 10.46 -40.07
C ILE A 254 -25.33 11.89 -39.71
N GLU A 255 -26.57 12.25 -40.01
CA GLU A 255 -27.22 13.45 -39.50
C GLU A 255 -27.63 13.24 -38.04
N ASN A 256 -27.56 14.34 -37.28
CA ASN A 256 -28.00 14.49 -35.90
C ASN A 256 -29.31 13.73 -35.62
N SER A 257 -29.27 12.74 -34.74
CA SER A 257 -30.47 12.21 -34.11
C SER A 257 -30.30 12.19 -32.59
N LYS A 258 -31.25 12.91 -31.98
CA LYS A 258 -31.52 13.17 -30.58
C LYS A 258 -31.19 12.00 -29.66
N GLU A 259 -30.59 12.36 -28.52
CA GLU A 259 -30.45 11.57 -27.31
C GLU A 259 -31.74 10.79 -27.04
N LYS A 260 -31.63 9.47 -27.15
CA LYS A 260 -32.65 8.53 -26.67
C LYS A 260 -32.02 7.83 -25.48
N GLU A 261 -32.37 8.27 -24.29
CA GLU A 261 -32.03 7.58 -23.05
C GLU A 261 -32.56 6.13 -23.14
N CYS A 262 -31.65 5.16 -23.10
CA CYS A 262 -32.00 3.75 -22.97
C CYS A 262 -31.95 3.37 -21.49
N GLU A 263 -33.13 3.10 -20.92
CA GLU A 263 -33.34 2.64 -19.55
C GLU A 263 -32.84 1.20 -19.26
N ASP A 264 -32.18 0.53 -20.22
CA ASP A 264 -31.65 -0.83 -20.07
C ASP A 264 -30.14 -0.90 -19.73
N ASN A 265 -29.52 0.21 -19.29
CA ASN A 265 -28.07 0.32 -19.11
C ASN A 265 -27.50 -0.32 -17.82
N ALA A 266 -28.34 -0.78 -16.88
CA ALA A 266 -27.87 -1.28 -15.58
C ALA A 266 -27.03 -2.57 -15.66
N LYS A 267 -27.10 -3.33 -16.77
CA LYS A 267 -26.28 -4.54 -16.99
C LYS A 267 -25.02 -4.32 -17.85
N LYS A 268 -24.81 -3.11 -18.38
CA LYS A 268 -23.69 -2.79 -19.30
C LYS A 268 -22.64 -1.84 -18.72
N CYS A 269 -22.94 -1.11 -17.66
CA CYS A 269 -21.93 -0.30 -16.97
C CYS A 269 -21.14 -1.18 -16.02
N GLY A 270 -19.82 -1.20 -16.17
CA GLY A 270 -18.91 -1.78 -15.18
C GLY A 270 -19.05 -1.11 -13.80
N PRO A 271 -18.19 -1.46 -12.83
CA PRO A 271 -18.19 -0.85 -11.51
C PRO A 271 -18.04 0.68 -11.59
N TYR A 272 -18.48 1.37 -10.54
CA TYR A 272 -18.33 2.83 -10.44
C TYR A 272 -16.84 3.23 -10.57
N LEU A 273 -16.53 4.07 -11.56
CA LEU A 273 -15.15 4.49 -11.91
C LEU A 273 -14.23 3.29 -12.20
N CYS A 274 -13.08 3.21 -11.52
CA CYS A 274 -12.15 2.09 -11.62
C CYS A 274 -12.19 1.23 -10.34
N THR A 275 -13.32 1.21 -9.63
CA THR A 275 -13.43 0.46 -8.37
C THR A 275 -13.17 -1.03 -8.60
N GLY A 276 -12.22 -1.60 -7.84
CA GLY A 276 -11.83 -3.01 -7.95
C GLY A 276 -10.73 -3.28 -8.99
N TYR A 277 -10.53 -2.38 -9.96
CA TYR A 277 -9.56 -2.56 -11.03
C TYR A 277 -8.11 -2.37 -10.58
N TRP A 278 -7.20 -2.96 -11.35
CA TRP A 278 -5.75 -2.86 -11.14
C TRP A 278 -5.11 -2.02 -12.23
N ALA A 279 -4.18 -1.14 -11.86
CA ALA A 279 -3.42 -0.32 -12.79
C ALA A 279 -1.97 -0.79 -12.87
N PHE A 280 -1.46 -0.98 -14.07
CA PHE A 280 -0.06 -1.29 -14.36
C PHE A 280 0.58 -0.09 -15.05
N LEU A 281 1.71 0.41 -14.54
CA LEU A 281 2.39 1.58 -15.07
C LEU A 281 3.85 1.25 -15.37
N LEU A 282 4.38 1.76 -16.49
CA LEU A 282 5.79 1.59 -16.83
C LEU A 282 6.70 2.16 -15.73
N MET A 283 6.33 3.33 -15.22
CA MET A 283 7.09 4.10 -14.26
C MET A 283 6.18 4.56 -13.12
N GLU A 284 6.75 4.72 -11.92
CA GLU A 284 6.08 5.28 -10.76
C GLU A 284 5.39 6.63 -11.09
N PRO A 285 4.10 6.78 -10.73
CA PRO A 285 3.32 7.96 -11.07
C PRO A 285 3.72 9.20 -10.26
N CYS A 286 3.61 10.36 -10.91
CA CYS A 286 3.74 11.68 -10.28
C CYS A 286 2.49 12.03 -9.44
N PRO A 287 2.48 13.14 -8.67
CA PRO A 287 1.36 13.53 -7.81
C PRO A 287 0.01 13.59 -8.54
N LEU A 288 -0.01 14.16 -9.75
CA LEU A 288 -1.22 14.26 -10.57
C LEU A 288 -1.81 12.87 -10.87
N CYS A 289 -0.97 11.96 -11.40
CA CYS A 289 -1.39 10.61 -11.77
C CYS A 289 -1.81 9.77 -10.55
N ALA A 290 -1.03 9.86 -9.46
CA ALA A 290 -1.33 9.12 -8.23
C ALA A 290 -2.67 9.57 -7.63
N MET A 291 -2.94 10.87 -7.60
CA MET A 291 -4.21 11.41 -7.10
C MET A 291 -5.39 11.10 -8.04
N ALA A 292 -5.16 11.06 -9.36
CA ALA A 292 -6.18 10.66 -10.31
C ALA A 292 -6.58 9.19 -10.15
N LEU A 293 -5.61 8.28 -9.96
CA LEU A 293 -5.88 6.86 -9.69
C LEU A 293 -6.63 6.67 -8.35
N LEU A 294 -6.28 7.46 -7.33
CA LEU A 294 -7.00 7.51 -6.05
C LEU A 294 -8.46 7.94 -6.23
N HIS A 295 -8.71 9.06 -6.91
CA HIS A 295 -10.07 9.57 -7.14
C HIS A 295 -10.89 8.64 -8.04
N SER A 296 -10.22 7.90 -8.92
CA SER A 296 -10.82 6.85 -9.75
C SER A 296 -11.07 5.55 -9.00
N ARG A 297 -10.66 5.44 -7.73
CA ARG A 297 -10.86 4.29 -6.84
C ARG A 297 -10.18 2.99 -7.30
N VAL A 298 -9.05 3.10 -8.00
CA VAL A 298 -8.23 1.95 -8.41
C VAL A 298 -7.80 1.17 -7.16
N ALA A 299 -8.02 -0.14 -7.13
CA ALA A 299 -7.78 -0.94 -5.94
C ALA A 299 -6.29 -1.27 -5.72
N ARG A 300 -5.57 -1.53 -6.82
CA ARG A 300 -4.15 -1.93 -6.78
C ARG A 300 -3.36 -1.26 -7.90
N ILE A 301 -2.16 -0.79 -7.58
CA ILE A 301 -1.25 -0.18 -8.52
C ILE A 301 0.04 -0.99 -8.56
N PHE A 302 0.49 -1.30 -9.76
CA PHE A 302 1.72 -2.00 -10.05
C PHE A 302 2.57 -1.10 -10.94
N TYR A 303 3.83 -0.87 -10.60
CA TYR A 303 4.73 -0.16 -11.50
C TYR A 303 6.07 -0.85 -11.69
N GLY A 304 6.66 -0.63 -12.87
CA GLY A 304 7.90 -1.27 -13.24
C GLY A 304 9.13 -0.65 -12.59
N THR A 305 9.42 0.61 -12.91
CA THR A 305 10.59 1.33 -12.36
C THR A 305 10.18 2.51 -11.49
N ALA A 306 10.96 2.77 -10.43
CA ALA A 306 10.80 3.96 -9.60
C ALA A 306 11.07 5.25 -10.40
N ASN A 307 10.44 6.35 -9.98
CA ASN A 307 10.65 7.68 -10.54
C ASN A 307 11.26 8.60 -9.49
N GLN A 308 12.59 8.62 -9.44
CA GLN A 308 13.34 9.36 -8.41
C GLN A 308 13.14 10.89 -8.49
N SER A 309 12.67 11.40 -9.62
CA SER A 309 12.46 12.84 -9.82
C SER A 309 11.14 13.33 -9.22
N VAL A 310 10.03 12.66 -9.52
CA VAL A 310 8.67 13.13 -9.20
C VAL A 310 7.72 12.06 -8.67
N GLY A 311 8.18 10.81 -8.54
CA GLY A 311 7.36 9.70 -8.07
C GLY A 311 6.92 9.88 -6.62
N VAL A 312 5.65 9.58 -6.32
CA VAL A 312 5.05 9.78 -5.00
C VAL A 312 4.40 8.54 -4.40
N LEU A 313 4.65 7.35 -4.96
CA LEU A 313 4.13 6.10 -4.40
C LEU A 313 5.20 5.28 -3.69
N GLY A 314 6.48 5.61 -3.86
CA GLY A 314 7.61 4.99 -3.18
C GLY A 314 8.92 5.80 -3.22
N SER A 315 9.04 6.82 -4.07
CA SER A 315 10.25 7.65 -4.19
C SER A 315 10.23 8.87 -3.24
N LYS A 316 9.58 9.98 -3.64
CA LYS A 316 9.60 11.23 -2.85
C LYS A 316 8.73 11.17 -1.60
N THR A 317 7.69 10.36 -1.65
CA THR A 317 6.74 10.12 -0.56
C THR A 317 5.99 8.83 -0.85
N ILE A 318 5.16 8.40 0.11
CA ILE A 318 4.32 7.21 0.02
C ILE A 318 2.85 7.66 0.11
N LEU A 319 2.38 8.37 -0.92
CA LEU A 319 1.14 9.13 -0.90
C LEU A 319 -0.06 8.29 -0.47
N HIS A 320 -0.17 7.05 -0.95
CA HIS A 320 -1.30 6.15 -0.65
C HIS A 320 -1.46 5.81 0.82
N THR A 321 -0.44 6.06 1.65
CA THR A 321 -0.45 5.78 3.08
C THR A 321 -0.87 6.98 3.93
N VAL A 322 -1.07 8.16 3.33
CA VAL A 322 -1.44 9.38 4.06
C VAL A 322 -2.80 9.20 4.75
N PRO A 323 -2.93 9.45 6.07
CA PRO A 323 -4.16 9.17 6.81
C PRO A 323 -5.42 9.89 6.30
N GLY A 324 -5.29 11.11 5.77
CA GLY A 324 -6.42 11.94 5.32
C GLY A 324 -7.03 11.59 3.96
N LEU A 325 -6.64 10.48 3.34
CA LEU A 325 -7.13 10.08 2.02
C LEU A 325 -8.41 9.22 2.12
N ASN A 326 -9.42 9.59 1.31
CA ASN A 326 -10.77 8.99 1.33
C ASN A 326 -10.87 7.60 0.67
N HIS A 327 -9.83 7.16 -0.04
CA HIS A 327 -9.78 5.85 -0.67
C HIS A 327 -8.43 5.18 -0.38
N ARG A 328 -8.45 3.89 -0.07
CA ARG A 328 -7.26 3.08 0.23
C ARG A 328 -7.00 2.13 -0.92
N TYR A 329 -5.78 2.19 -1.45
CA TYR A 329 -5.29 1.28 -2.47
C TYR A 329 -3.92 0.77 -2.07
N ARG A 330 -3.52 -0.35 -2.68
CA ARG A 330 -2.22 -0.98 -2.42
C ARG A 330 -1.31 -0.79 -3.62
N VAL A 331 -0.01 -0.66 -3.36
CA VAL A 331 0.98 -0.40 -4.40
C VAL A 331 2.09 -1.45 -4.34
N TRP A 332 2.49 -1.94 -5.51
CA TRP A 332 3.67 -2.78 -5.70
C TRP A 332 4.60 -2.17 -6.73
N SER A 333 5.89 -2.34 -6.50
CA SER A 333 6.96 -1.92 -7.39
C SER A 333 7.74 -3.13 -7.92
N GLY A 334 8.54 -2.91 -8.96
CA GLY A 334 9.53 -3.88 -9.41
C GLY A 334 9.06 -4.85 -10.48
N ILE A 335 7.88 -4.64 -11.09
CA ILE A 335 7.35 -5.56 -12.12
C ILE A 335 8.14 -5.39 -13.42
N LEU A 336 8.90 -6.40 -13.84
CA LEU A 336 9.82 -6.30 -14.98
C LEU A 336 10.72 -5.05 -14.90
N GLU A 337 11.25 -4.76 -13.70
CA GLU A 337 11.92 -3.48 -13.41
C GLU A 337 13.04 -3.16 -14.40
N ARG A 338 13.88 -4.15 -14.71
CA ARG A 338 15.03 -3.99 -15.60
C ARG A 338 14.57 -3.61 -17.01
N GLU A 339 13.58 -4.30 -17.54
CA GLU A 339 13.02 -4.07 -18.87
C GLU A 339 12.30 -2.71 -18.96
N CYS A 340 11.58 -2.34 -17.90
CA CYS A 340 10.94 -1.02 -17.76
C CYS A 340 11.98 0.10 -17.74
N ARG A 341 13.02 -0.03 -16.90
CA ARG A 341 14.11 0.95 -16.77
C ARG A 341 14.85 1.15 -18.08
N GLN A 342 15.25 0.08 -18.75
CA GLN A 342 15.89 0.14 -20.07
C GLN A 342 15.01 0.84 -21.11
N THR A 343 13.70 0.62 -21.06
CA THR A 343 12.75 1.26 -21.99
C THR A 343 12.68 2.76 -21.72
N VAL A 344 12.57 3.17 -20.45
CA VAL A 344 12.58 4.58 -20.04
C VAL A 344 13.88 5.28 -20.46
N GLU A 345 15.03 4.65 -20.22
CA GLU A 345 16.34 5.20 -20.59
C GLU A 345 16.45 5.41 -22.11
N LYS A 346 15.99 4.44 -22.92
CA LYS A 346 15.96 4.57 -24.39
C LYS A 346 15.06 5.70 -24.85
N ILE A 347 13.90 5.88 -24.22
CA ILE A 347 12.97 6.97 -24.53
C ILE A 347 13.62 8.33 -24.19
N ASN A 348 14.20 8.46 -22.99
CA ASN A 348 14.86 9.68 -22.55
C ASN A 348 16.10 10.03 -23.41
N ALA A 349 16.88 9.02 -23.82
CA ALA A 349 18.06 9.23 -24.66
C ALA A 349 17.72 9.72 -26.09
N ARG A 350 16.51 9.40 -26.60
CA ARG A 350 16.00 9.98 -27.85
C ARG A 350 15.66 11.45 -27.66
N ARG A 351 15.02 11.79 -26.53
CA ARG A 351 14.64 13.18 -26.19
C ARG A 351 15.84 14.11 -26.05
N SER A 352 16.98 13.64 -25.54
CA SER A 352 18.19 14.48 -25.39
C SER A 352 18.96 14.71 -26.69
N ARG A 353 18.57 14.07 -27.79
CA ARG A 353 19.24 14.16 -29.09
C ARG A 353 18.50 15.03 -30.11
N SER A 354 17.23 15.36 -29.84
CA SER A 354 16.50 16.42 -30.55
C SER A 354 16.51 17.70 -29.72
#